data_AF-A0A0Q9IDM9-F1
#
_entry.id   AF-A0A0Q9IDM9-F1
#
_cell.length_a   1.000
_cell.length_b   1.000
_cell.length_c   1.000
_cell.angle_alpha   90.00
_cell.angle_beta   90.00
_cell.angle_gamma   90.00
#
_symmetry.space_group_name_H-M   'P 1'
#
loop_
_entity.id
_entity.type
_entity.pdbx_description
1 polymer ?
#
loop_
_entity_poly.entity_id
_entity_poly.type
_entity_poly.pdbx_seq_one_letter_code
_entity_poly.pdbx_strand_id
1 'polypeptide(L)'
;MSSPFKAGTSPWGGWPLDREIVLSRIIDAPRSLVYAAWADPEQIQVWFGPQGMAIETKEIALRPGGVWRFDMVVAGGPRYGNRMVFLRMEEPALIEVEHGSDKDDDPDRFRMLVTFDEQSDGKTVLTLRQMHPSKERREEVIGFGAVEYGGQTLTKLALHLESRKG
;
A
#
# COMPACT_ATOMS: atom_id res chain seq x y z
N MET A 1 19.03 13.48 23.62
CA MET A 1 17.84 13.40 22.75
C MET A 1 17.88 12.06 22.06
N SER A 2 17.15 11.09 22.59
CA SER A 2 17.21 9.71 22.13
C SER A 2 16.22 9.53 20.99
N SER A 3 16.72 9.07 19.84
CA SER A 3 15.89 8.67 18.71
C SER A 3 14.78 7.71 19.18
N PRO A 4 13.50 7.95 18.85
CA PRO A 4 12.41 7.05 19.26
C PRO A 4 12.50 5.68 18.58
N PHE A 5 13.36 5.53 17.56
CA PHE A 5 13.66 4.26 16.94
C PHE A 5 14.69 3.51 17.77
N LYS A 6 14.25 2.81 18.82
CA LYS A 6 14.96 1.59 19.22
C LYS A 6 14.92 0.69 17.98
N ALA A 7 16.09 0.45 17.40
CA ALA A 7 16.30 -0.54 16.35
C ALA A 7 16.05 -1.95 16.91
N GLY A 8 14.79 -2.25 17.24
CA GLY A 8 14.31 -3.62 17.11
C GLY A 8 14.41 -3.93 15.64
N THR A 9 15.16 -4.98 15.30
CA THR A 9 15.38 -5.46 13.93
C THR A 9 14.09 -5.38 13.13
N SER A 10 13.96 -4.31 12.34
CA SER A 10 12.94 -4.24 11.33
C SER A 10 13.19 -5.44 10.43
N PRO A 11 12.20 -6.29 10.12
CA PRO A 11 12.40 -7.38 9.15
C PRO A 11 12.97 -6.85 7.81
N TRP A 12 12.83 -5.54 7.58
CA TRP A 12 13.24 -4.75 6.42
C TRP A 12 14.67 -4.21 6.48
N GLY A 13 15.39 -4.38 7.60
CA GLY A 13 16.76 -3.90 7.77
C GLY A 13 17.81 -4.75 7.03
N GLY A 14 17.45 -5.97 6.62
CA GLY A 14 18.32 -6.89 5.87
C GLY A 14 17.92 -7.06 4.40
N TRP A 15 17.10 -6.17 3.88
CA TRP A 15 16.48 -6.33 2.57
C TRP A 15 17.37 -5.87 1.41
N PRO A 16 17.54 -6.68 0.35
CA PRO A 16 18.33 -6.28 -0.82
C PRO A 16 17.69 -5.10 -1.55
N LEU A 17 18.38 -3.95 -1.58
CA LEU A 17 17.87 -2.72 -2.20
C LEU A 17 17.59 -2.88 -3.70
N ASP A 18 18.26 -3.82 -4.37
CA ASP A 18 18.08 -4.11 -5.80
C ASP A 18 16.75 -4.81 -6.13
N ARG A 19 15.97 -5.19 -5.10
CA ARG A 19 14.62 -5.78 -5.21
C ARG A 19 13.50 -4.84 -4.75
N GLU A 20 13.86 -3.64 -4.33
CA GLU A 20 12.94 -2.74 -3.64
C GLU A 20 12.42 -1.58 -4.51
N ILE A 21 11.12 -1.32 -4.43
CA ILE A 21 10.51 -0.07 -4.90
C ILE A 21 10.03 0.71 -3.67
N VAL A 22 10.39 1.99 -3.59
CA VAL A 22 9.94 2.89 -2.53
C VAL A 22 9.22 4.08 -3.15
N LEU A 23 8.01 4.32 -2.66
CA LEU A 23 7.19 5.49 -2.99
C LEU A 23 6.91 6.25 -1.70
N SER A 24 6.91 7.58 -1.76
CA SER A 24 6.56 8.41 -0.62
C SER A 24 5.67 9.57 -1.04
N ARG A 25 4.76 9.97 -0.16
CA ARG A 25 3.90 11.13 -0.36
C ARG A 25 3.60 11.81 0.98
N ILE A 26 3.65 13.14 0.98
CA ILE A 26 3.09 13.94 2.07
C ILE A 26 1.58 14.05 1.86
N ILE A 27 0.82 13.65 2.87
CA ILE A 27 -0.64 13.73 2.91
C ILE A 27 -1.02 14.76 3.96
N ASP A 28 -1.85 15.72 3.57
CA ASP A 28 -2.34 16.79 4.44
C ASP A 28 -3.45 16.28 5.39
N ALA A 29 -3.13 15.32 6.24
CA ALA A 29 -4.02 14.78 7.27
C ALA A 29 -3.21 14.15 8.41
N PRO A 30 -3.75 14.11 9.64
CA PRO A 30 -3.15 13.37 10.76
C PRO A 30 -3.00 11.88 10.43
N ARG A 31 -1.92 11.26 10.90
CA ARG A 31 -1.59 9.86 10.57
C ARG A 31 -2.67 8.85 10.95
N SER A 32 -3.46 9.13 12.00
CA SER A 32 -4.61 8.30 12.39
C SER A 32 -5.68 8.26 11.29
N LEU A 33 -5.96 9.38 10.62
CA LEU A 33 -6.92 9.41 9.51
C LEU A 33 -6.36 8.75 8.26
N VAL A 34 -5.07 8.95 7.98
CA VAL A 34 -4.42 8.28 6.85
C VAL A 34 -4.42 6.77 7.04
N TYR A 35 -4.07 6.29 8.24
CA TYR A 35 -4.16 4.88 8.60
C TYR A 35 -5.59 4.35 8.48
N ALA A 36 -6.58 5.07 9.04
CA ALA A 36 -7.97 4.67 9.00
C ALA A 36 -8.49 4.51 7.56
N ALA A 37 -8.06 5.35 6.61
CA ALA A 37 -8.44 5.22 5.20
C ALA A 37 -7.93 3.91 4.55
N TRP A 38 -6.85 3.32 5.06
CA TRP A 38 -6.38 1.98 4.67
C TRP A 38 -7.08 0.86 5.43
N ALA A 39 -7.37 1.06 6.71
CA ALA A 39 -7.93 0.02 7.60
C ALA A 39 -9.47 -0.06 7.60
N ASP A 40 -10.14 0.86 6.92
CA ASP A 40 -11.59 0.89 6.74
C ASP A 40 -11.98 0.26 5.39
N PRO A 41 -12.72 -0.86 5.40
CA PRO A 41 -13.20 -1.50 4.19
C PRO A 41 -13.97 -0.54 3.29
N GLU A 42 -14.81 0.35 3.81
CA GLU A 42 -15.62 1.26 2.99
C GLU A 42 -14.75 2.31 2.28
N GLN A 43 -13.60 2.67 2.85
CA GLN A 43 -12.72 3.69 2.29
C GLN A 43 -11.73 3.12 1.28
N ILE A 44 -11.05 2.03 1.61
CA ILE A 44 -9.94 1.54 0.78
C ILE A 44 -10.39 1.18 -0.65
N GLN A 45 -11.60 0.63 -0.83
CA GLN A 45 -12.15 0.31 -2.15
C GLN A 45 -12.54 1.55 -2.98
N VAL A 46 -12.69 2.72 -2.35
CA VAL A 46 -13.01 3.97 -3.07
C VAL A 46 -11.75 4.56 -3.71
N TRP A 47 -10.63 4.58 -2.99
CA TRP A 47 -9.45 5.31 -3.42
C TRP A 47 -8.33 4.41 -3.96
N PHE A 48 -8.26 3.13 -3.58
CA PHE A 48 -7.13 2.27 -3.94
C PHE A 48 -7.08 2.00 -5.46
N GLY A 49 -5.87 1.68 -5.94
CA GLY A 49 -5.56 1.50 -7.36
C GLY A 49 -5.30 2.80 -8.11
N PRO A 50 -4.67 2.73 -9.29
CA PRO A 50 -4.27 3.91 -10.06
C PRO A 50 -5.47 4.68 -10.64
N GLN A 51 -5.18 5.81 -11.29
CA GLN A 51 -6.21 6.61 -11.92
C GLN A 51 -6.84 5.87 -13.10
N GLY A 52 -8.16 6.04 -13.30
CA GLY A 52 -8.90 5.35 -14.37
C GLY A 52 -9.23 3.88 -14.07
N MET A 53 -8.89 3.38 -12.88
CA MET A 53 -9.28 2.05 -12.41
C MET A 53 -10.22 2.13 -11.21
N ALA A 54 -11.21 1.24 -11.20
CA ALA A 54 -12.12 1.01 -10.08
C ALA A 54 -11.79 -0.32 -9.38
N ILE A 55 -12.21 -0.46 -8.13
CA ILE A 55 -12.07 -1.70 -7.37
C ILE A 55 -13.40 -2.44 -7.33
N GLU A 56 -13.39 -3.71 -7.74
CA GLU A 56 -14.49 -4.66 -7.50
C GLU A 56 -14.05 -5.66 -6.42
N THR A 57 -14.51 -5.46 -5.18
CA THR A 57 -14.17 -6.33 -4.03
C THR A 57 -14.93 -7.65 -4.08
N LYS A 58 -14.23 -8.77 -3.89
CA LYS A 58 -14.79 -10.13 -3.78
C LYS A 58 -14.90 -10.58 -2.32
N GLU A 59 -13.90 -10.26 -1.52
CA GLU A 59 -13.78 -10.60 -0.10
C GLU A 59 -12.90 -9.54 0.56
N ILE A 60 -13.23 -9.07 1.77
CA ILE A 60 -12.40 -8.11 2.50
C ILE A 60 -12.44 -8.35 4.02
N ALA A 61 -11.27 -8.60 4.60
CA ALA A 61 -11.06 -8.65 6.03
C ALA A 61 -9.74 -7.94 6.39
N LEU A 62 -9.84 -6.70 6.88
CA LEU A 62 -8.71 -5.84 7.18
C LEU A 62 -8.26 -6.01 8.64
N ARG A 63 -7.55 -7.12 8.90
CA ARG A 63 -6.97 -7.46 10.22
C ARG A 63 -5.77 -8.38 10.02
N PRO A 64 -4.87 -8.54 11.00
CA PRO A 64 -3.83 -9.57 10.90
C PRO A 64 -4.40 -10.97 10.57
N GLY A 65 -3.80 -11.63 9.59
CA GLY A 65 -4.26 -12.89 8.98
C GLY A 65 -5.49 -12.75 8.07
N GLY A 66 -6.04 -11.55 7.89
CA GLY A 66 -7.17 -11.29 7.00
C GLY A 66 -6.76 -11.16 5.54
N VAL A 67 -7.73 -11.29 4.64
CA VAL A 67 -7.51 -11.29 3.19
C VAL A 67 -8.40 -10.24 2.53
N TRP A 68 -7.86 -9.54 1.55
CA TRP A 68 -8.64 -8.73 0.60
C TRP A 68 -8.41 -9.25 -0.82
N ARG A 69 -9.48 -9.73 -1.45
CA ARG A 69 -9.50 -10.19 -2.85
C ARG A 69 -10.33 -9.21 -3.66
N PHE A 70 -9.76 -8.68 -4.73
CA PHE A 70 -10.43 -7.66 -5.52
C PHE A 70 -9.91 -7.65 -6.96
N ASP A 71 -10.73 -7.15 -7.88
CA ASP A 71 -10.30 -6.83 -9.23
C ASP A 71 -10.02 -5.32 -9.36
N MET A 72 -8.91 -4.96 -9.99
CA MET A 72 -8.72 -3.62 -10.56
C MET A 72 -9.33 -3.62 -11.96
N VAL A 73 -10.32 -2.78 -12.18
CA VAL A 73 -11.12 -2.75 -13.41
C VAL A 73 -10.83 -1.48 -14.18
N VAL A 74 -10.31 -1.63 -15.40
CA VAL A 74 -10.16 -0.52 -16.35
C VAL A 74 -11.51 -0.26 -17.01
N ALA A 75 -11.94 1.00 -17.09
CA ALA A 75 -13.22 1.35 -17.71
C ALA A 75 -13.27 0.86 -19.18
N GLY A 76 -14.24 -0.02 -19.49
CA GLY A 76 -14.38 -0.63 -20.81
C GLY A 76 -13.25 -1.60 -21.20
N GLY A 77 -12.40 -1.98 -20.26
CA GLY A 77 -11.17 -2.74 -20.48
C GLY A 77 -11.05 -4.00 -19.64
N PRO A 78 -9.83 -4.52 -19.49
CA PRO A 78 -9.56 -5.75 -18.75
C PRO A 78 -9.75 -5.58 -17.23
N ARG A 79 -9.91 -6.73 -16.56
CA ARG A 79 -9.89 -6.87 -15.10
C ARG A 79 -8.59 -7.53 -14.67
N TYR A 80 -7.97 -7.01 -13.61
CA TYR A 80 -6.76 -7.58 -13.03
C TYR A 80 -7.05 -8.06 -11.60
N GLY A 81 -7.03 -9.37 -11.38
CA GLY A 81 -7.30 -9.96 -10.08
C GLY A 81 -6.13 -9.82 -9.11
N ASN A 82 -6.40 -9.28 -7.94
CA ASN A 82 -5.44 -9.00 -6.88
C ASN A 82 -5.86 -9.67 -5.58
N ARG A 83 -4.86 -10.09 -4.81
CA ARG A 83 -5.03 -10.58 -3.44
C ARG A 83 -4.00 -9.92 -2.53
N MET A 84 -4.47 -9.41 -1.40
CA MET A 84 -3.65 -8.96 -0.28
C MET A 84 -3.92 -9.80 0.95
N VAL A 85 -2.86 -10.32 1.57
CA VAL A 85 -2.92 -10.96 2.89
C VAL A 85 -2.32 -9.99 3.90
N PHE A 86 -3.10 -9.58 4.89
CA PHE A 86 -2.68 -8.64 5.93
C PHE A 86 -1.89 -9.36 7.00
N LEU A 87 -0.61 -9.05 7.11
CA LEU A 87 0.32 -9.77 7.99
C LEU A 87 0.43 -9.08 9.34
N ARG A 88 0.49 -7.76 9.30
CA ARG A 88 0.68 -6.92 10.47
C ARG A 88 -0.02 -5.58 10.26
N MET A 89 -0.70 -5.12 11.29
CA MET A 89 -1.39 -3.84 11.32
C MET A 89 -1.21 -3.27 12.73
N GLU A 90 -0.51 -2.14 12.83
CA GLU A 90 -0.25 -1.47 14.11
C GLU A 90 -0.74 -0.04 13.97
N GLU A 91 -1.90 0.28 14.53
CA GLU A 91 -2.49 1.62 14.44
C GLU A 91 -1.72 2.63 15.30
N PRO A 92 -1.43 3.85 14.80
CA PRO A 92 -1.55 4.33 13.42
C PRO A 92 -0.20 4.26 12.67
N ALA A 93 0.70 3.36 13.05
CA ALA A 93 2.11 3.36 12.66
C ALA A 93 2.38 2.67 11.31
N LEU A 94 1.83 1.47 11.08
CA LEU A 94 2.14 0.69 9.88
C LEU A 94 1.09 -0.36 9.49
N ILE A 95 1.12 -0.73 8.21
CA ILE A 95 0.40 -1.87 7.64
C ILE A 95 1.38 -2.66 6.76
N GLU A 96 1.42 -3.98 6.95
CA GLU A 96 2.26 -4.91 6.20
C GLU A 96 1.40 -5.99 5.55
N VAL A 97 1.58 -6.19 4.24
CA VAL A 97 0.81 -7.16 3.46
C VAL A 97 1.70 -7.97 2.51
N GLU A 98 1.25 -9.17 2.16
CA GLU A 98 1.65 -9.85 0.93
C GLU A 98 0.67 -9.50 -0.16
N HIS A 99 1.15 -9.00 -1.30
CA HIS A 99 0.31 -8.60 -2.43
C HIS A 99 0.77 -9.33 -3.70
N GLY A 100 -0.18 -9.92 -4.41
CA GLY A 100 0.02 -10.52 -5.72
C GLY A 100 -1.28 -10.66 -6.50
N SER A 101 -1.23 -11.48 -7.54
CA SER A 101 -2.40 -11.95 -8.28
C SER A 101 -3.34 -12.75 -7.37
N ASP A 102 -4.63 -12.79 -7.69
CA ASP A 102 -5.59 -13.65 -6.96
C ASP A 102 -5.44 -15.14 -7.31
N LYS A 103 -4.29 -15.73 -6.93
CA LYS A 103 -3.90 -17.14 -7.12
C LYS A 103 -3.23 -17.65 -5.85
N ASP A 104 -3.45 -18.91 -5.50
CA ASP A 104 -2.95 -19.46 -4.22
C ASP A 104 -1.42 -19.53 -4.18
N ASP A 105 -0.80 -19.98 -5.27
CA ASP A 105 0.66 -20.15 -5.40
C ASP A 105 1.27 -19.12 -6.36
N ASP A 106 0.85 -17.85 -6.28
CA ASP A 106 1.46 -16.77 -7.08
C ASP A 106 2.97 -16.66 -6.77
N PRO A 107 3.87 -16.94 -7.74
CA PRO A 107 5.32 -16.80 -7.55
C PRO A 107 5.76 -15.33 -7.55
N ASP A 108 4.92 -14.43 -8.08
CA ASP A 108 5.22 -13.01 -8.25
C ASP A 108 4.77 -12.15 -7.07
N ARG A 109 4.23 -12.77 -6.01
CA ARG A 109 3.82 -12.06 -4.80
C ARG A 109 5.00 -11.29 -4.22
N PHE A 110 4.74 -10.07 -3.76
CA PHE A 110 5.73 -9.23 -3.12
C PHE A 110 5.25 -8.82 -1.73
N ARG A 111 6.20 -8.50 -0.85
CA ARG A 111 5.89 -7.91 0.46
C ARG A 111 5.73 -6.41 0.31
N MET A 112 4.68 -5.84 0.89
CA MET A 112 4.44 -4.41 0.92
C MET A 112 4.33 -3.91 2.36
N LEU A 113 5.06 -2.84 2.69
CA LEU A 113 4.95 -2.12 3.96
C LEU A 113 4.55 -0.68 3.68
N VAL A 114 3.55 -0.23 4.41
CA VAL A 114 3.13 1.16 4.46
C VAL A 114 3.42 1.68 5.87
N THR A 115 4.19 2.77 5.98
CA THR A 115 4.40 3.50 7.25
C THR A 115 3.76 4.87 7.19
N PHE A 116 3.34 5.36 8.36
CA PHE A 116 2.68 6.66 8.51
C PHE A 116 3.43 7.50 9.55
N ASP A 117 4.33 8.36 9.05
CA ASP A 117 5.21 9.17 9.88
C ASP A 117 4.65 10.58 10.05
N GLU A 118 4.41 10.99 11.30
CA GLU A 118 3.87 12.30 11.64
C GLU A 118 4.92 13.41 11.46
N GLN A 119 4.52 14.50 10.82
CA GLN A 119 5.31 15.72 10.67
C GLN A 119 4.92 16.74 11.75
N SER A 120 5.83 17.67 12.04
CA SER A 120 5.58 18.72 13.04
C SER A 120 4.42 19.67 12.68
N ASP A 121 4.03 19.75 11.40
CA ASP A 121 2.87 20.52 10.93
C ASP A 121 1.55 19.71 10.92
N GLY A 122 1.55 18.51 11.52
CA GLY A 122 0.38 17.64 11.62
C GLY A 122 0.09 16.82 10.36
N LYS A 123 0.90 16.97 9.30
CA LYS A 123 0.80 16.14 8.08
C LYS A 123 1.44 14.78 8.29
N THR A 124 1.17 13.88 7.35
CA THR A 124 1.73 12.53 7.37
C THR A 124 2.63 12.30 6.17
N VAL A 125 3.85 11.84 6.39
CA VAL A 125 4.66 11.21 5.35
C VAL A 125 4.24 9.75 5.29
N LEU A 126 3.56 9.37 4.21
CA LEU A 126 3.29 7.98 3.91
C LEU A 126 4.45 7.43 3.09
N THR A 127 5.06 6.32 3.54
CA THR A 127 6.07 5.59 2.78
C THR A 127 5.54 4.20 2.44
N LEU A 128 5.46 3.88 1.15
CA LEU A 128 5.07 2.57 0.63
C LEU A 128 6.30 1.88 0.04
N ARG A 129 6.68 0.75 0.61
CA ARG A 129 7.82 -0.08 0.20
C ARG A 129 7.33 -1.40 -0.35
N GLN A 130 7.84 -1.82 -1.50
CA GLN A 130 7.57 -3.12 -2.12
C GLN A 130 8.86 -3.90 -2.28
N MET A 131 8.87 -5.15 -1.82
CA MET A 131 9.99 -6.08 -1.98
C MET A 131 9.59 -7.25 -2.85
N HIS A 132 10.14 -7.22 -4.06
CA HIS A 132 9.86 -8.21 -5.09
C HIS A 132 10.69 -9.47 -4.90
N PRO A 133 10.20 -10.63 -5.37
CA PRO A 133 10.89 -11.91 -5.17
C PRO A 133 12.29 -11.95 -5.80
N SER A 134 12.51 -11.19 -6.88
CA SER A 134 13.80 -11.05 -7.54
C SER A 134 14.03 -9.64 -8.10
N LYS A 135 15.28 -9.36 -8.48
CA LYS A 135 15.66 -8.10 -9.14
C LYS A 135 14.99 -8.00 -10.51
N GLU A 136 14.93 -9.10 -11.25
CA GLU A 136 14.32 -9.19 -12.58
C GLU A 136 12.83 -8.88 -12.51
N ARG A 137 12.13 -9.42 -11.50
CA ARG A 137 10.71 -9.13 -11.30
C ARG A 137 10.47 -7.66 -10.96
N ARG A 138 11.32 -7.08 -10.11
CA ARG A 138 11.30 -5.64 -9.80
C ARG A 138 11.47 -4.81 -11.08
N GLU A 139 12.43 -5.14 -11.93
CA GLU A 139 12.68 -4.44 -13.18
C GLU A 139 11.49 -4.55 -14.14
N GLU A 140 10.87 -5.73 -14.24
CA GLU A 140 9.68 -5.97 -15.04
C GLU A 140 8.50 -5.09 -14.59
N VAL A 141 8.16 -5.08 -13.29
CA VAL A 141 7.04 -4.27 -12.79
C VAL A 141 7.32 -2.77 -12.88
N ILE A 142 8.59 -2.33 -12.77
CA ILE A 142 9.00 -0.95 -13.06
C ILE A 142 8.74 -0.64 -14.53
N GLY A 143 9.13 -1.54 -15.44
CA GLY A 143 8.87 -1.40 -16.88
C GLY A 143 7.38 -1.33 -17.23
N PHE A 144 6.53 -2.01 -16.45
CA PHE A 144 5.07 -1.91 -16.54
C PHE A 144 4.47 -0.64 -15.90
N GLY A 145 5.29 0.24 -15.31
CA GLY A 145 4.82 1.52 -14.76
C GLY A 145 4.44 1.51 -13.28
N ALA A 146 4.87 0.49 -12.50
CA ALA A 146 4.53 0.39 -11.07
C ALA A 146 4.84 1.66 -10.26
N VAL A 147 5.91 2.38 -10.60
CA VAL A 147 6.28 3.65 -9.94
C VAL A 147 5.23 4.74 -10.20
N GLU A 148 4.83 4.90 -11.45
CA GLU A 148 3.84 5.90 -11.84
C GLU A 148 2.46 5.55 -11.28
N TYR A 149 1.99 4.33 -11.47
CA TYR A 149 0.69 3.86 -10.99
C TYR A 149 0.59 3.85 -9.47
N GLY A 150 1.67 3.50 -8.77
CA GLY A 150 1.74 3.65 -7.33
C GLY A 150 1.65 5.11 -6.88
N GLY A 151 2.33 6.02 -7.58
CA GLY A 151 2.21 7.46 -7.35
C GLY A 151 0.78 7.98 -7.53
N GLN A 152 0.08 7.54 -8.59
CA GLN A 152 -1.33 7.85 -8.83
C GLN A 152 -2.25 7.30 -7.73
N THR A 153 -1.99 6.09 -7.25
CA THR A 153 -2.72 5.48 -6.14
C THR A 153 -2.61 6.35 -4.88
N LEU A 154 -1.40 6.82 -4.55
CA LEU A 154 -1.20 7.73 -3.42
C LEU A 154 -1.80 9.13 -3.65
N THR A 155 -1.92 9.59 -4.91
CA THR A 155 -2.71 10.79 -5.25
C THR A 155 -4.17 10.61 -4.87
N LYS A 156 -4.78 9.48 -5.26
CA LYS A 156 -6.20 9.22 -4.97
C LYS A 156 -6.47 9.14 -3.47
N LEU A 157 -5.56 8.55 -2.69
CA LEU A 157 -5.65 8.58 -1.22
C LEU A 157 -5.69 10.01 -0.67
N ALA A 158 -4.79 10.87 -1.12
CA ALA A 158 -4.74 12.26 -0.66
C ALA A 158 -6.06 13.01 -0.98
N LEU A 159 -6.55 12.87 -2.21
CA LEU A 159 -7.82 13.48 -2.65
C LEU A 159 -9.03 12.93 -1.89
N HIS A 160 -9.05 11.62 -1.58
CA HIS A 160 -10.10 10.99 -0.78
C HIS A 160 -10.16 11.56 0.64
N LEU A 161 -9.00 11.83 1.25
CA LEU A 161 -8.95 12.45 2.57
C LEU A 161 -9.34 13.93 2.53
N GLU A 162 -8.95 14.66 1.49
CA GLU A 162 -9.34 16.05 1.28
C GLU A 162 -10.87 16.21 1.14
N SER A 163 -11.53 15.33 0.38
CA SER A 163 -12.98 15.40 0.17
C SER A 163 -13.80 15.13 1.43
N ARG A 164 -13.19 14.54 2.47
CA ARG A 164 -13.82 14.23 3.76
C ARG A 164 -13.60 15.29 4.83
N LYS A 165 -12.89 16.38 4.52
CA LYS A 165 -12.73 17.54 5.41
C LYS A 165 -13.93 18.51 5.38
N GLY A 166 -14.93 18.25 4.52
CA GLY A 166 -16.15 19.04 4.35
C GLY A 166 -17.30 18.60 5.24
#